data_AF-A0A2E4I6R8-F1
#
_entry.id   AF-A0A2E4I6R8-F1
#
_cell.length_a   1.000
_cell.length_b   1.000
_cell.length_c   1.000
_cell.angle_alpha   90.00
_cell.angle_beta   90.00
_cell.angle_gamma   90.00
#
_symmetry.space_group_name_H-M   'P 1'
#
loop_
_entity.id
_entity.type
_entity.pdbx_description
1 polymer ?
#
loop_
_entity_poly.entity_id
_entity_poly.type
_entity_poly.pdbx_seq_one_letter_code
_entity_poly.pdbx_strand_id
1 'polypeptide(L)'
;MENPKNFDTDREHEIGQHIGYRYDVNLLPDYDLLTPFLKNYMEIMGWDDLNWLEDVHMGFEDGHAAVFDRNINGWVRVPDTIEVPESEQEKHMLAREMLVKFQMSDRNPLIALNKVYRKF
;
A
#
# COMPACT_ATOMS: atom_id res chain seq x y z
N MET A 1 26.56 -15.66 29.33
CA MET A 1 25.69 -14.49 29.09
C MET A 1 26.53 -13.48 28.34
N GLU A 2 26.49 -13.52 27.01
CA GLU A 2 27.09 -12.48 26.16
C GLU A 2 26.00 -11.46 25.83
N ASN A 3 26.27 -10.20 26.12
CA ASN A 3 25.36 -9.09 25.92
C ASN A 3 25.49 -8.62 24.45
N PRO A 4 24.42 -8.64 23.63
CA PRO A 4 24.54 -8.24 22.24
C PRO A 4 24.86 -6.74 22.14
N LYS A 5 25.81 -6.42 21.27
CA LYS A 5 26.36 -5.08 21.04
C LYS A 5 25.27 -4.07 20.69
N ASN A 6 25.32 -2.99 21.46
CA ASN A 6 24.56 -1.76 21.40
C ASN A 6 24.82 -0.99 20.08
N PHE A 7 24.25 -1.45 18.95
CA PHE A 7 24.40 -0.81 17.63
C PHE A 7 23.31 0.25 17.34
N ASP A 8 22.29 0.36 18.19
CA ASP A 8 21.16 1.28 17.95
C ASP A 8 21.42 2.72 18.41
N THR A 9 22.35 2.93 19.34
CA THR A 9 22.47 4.21 20.08
C THR A 9 23.07 5.36 19.26
N ASP A 10 23.95 5.10 18.31
CA ASP A 10 24.57 6.16 17.50
C ASP A 10 23.62 6.67 16.40
N ARG A 11 22.77 5.78 15.86
CA ARG A 11 21.79 6.14 14.83
C ARG A 11 20.60 6.88 15.43
N GLU A 12 20.11 6.44 16.58
CA GLU A 12 18.99 7.07 17.31
C GLU A 12 19.23 8.54 17.69
N HIS A 13 20.49 8.94 17.89
CA HIS A 13 20.85 10.31 18.26
C HIS A 13 20.78 11.30 17.08
N GLU A 14 20.94 10.88 15.83
CA GLU A 14 20.92 11.77 14.65
C GLU A 14 19.51 12.10 14.15
N ILE A 15 18.55 11.19 14.33
CA ILE A 15 17.20 11.27 13.72
C ILE A 15 16.14 11.97 14.61
N GLY A 16 16.47 12.27 15.86
CA GLY A 16 15.50 12.81 16.82
C GLY A 16 14.45 11.76 17.22
N GLN A 17 13.84 11.95 18.40
CA GLN A 17 12.97 11.00 19.10
C GLN A 17 12.22 9.98 18.22
N HIS A 18 12.36 8.70 18.58
CA HIS A 18 11.49 7.62 18.13
C HIS A 18 10.04 7.94 18.51
N ILE A 19 9.26 8.42 17.55
CA ILE A 19 7.81 8.50 17.70
C ILE A 19 7.26 7.16 17.24
N GLY A 20 6.70 6.37 18.17
CA GLY A 20 6.39 4.95 17.97
C GLY A 20 5.42 4.62 16.83
N TYR A 21 4.71 5.60 16.27
CA TYR A 21 3.86 5.43 15.09
C TYR A 21 4.60 5.58 13.75
N ARG A 22 5.88 5.97 13.75
CA ARG A 22 6.64 6.19 12.52
C ARG A 22 6.97 4.88 11.77
N TYR A 23 6.88 3.72 12.46
CA TYR A 23 7.01 2.39 11.87
C TYR A 23 6.09 1.41 12.60
N ASP A 24 4.77 1.54 12.45
CA ASP A 24 3.93 0.37 12.69
C ASP A 24 4.27 -0.63 11.58
N VAL A 25 4.91 -1.74 11.97
CA VAL A 25 5.36 -2.79 11.05
C VAL A 25 4.22 -3.35 10.21
N ASN A 26 2.96 -3.22 10.65
CA ASN A 26 1.77 -3.61 9.88
C ASN A 26 1.47 -2.67 8.71
N LEU A 27 2.04 -1.46 8.72
CA LEU A 27 1.88 -0.48 7.63
C LEU A 27 2.87 -0.72 6.50
N LEU A 28 4.04 -1.30 6.78
CA LEU A 28 5.01 -1.65 5.73
C LEU A 28 4.53 -2.88 4.95
N PRO A 29 4.74 -2.93 3.61
CA PRO A 29 4.42 -4.11 2.82
C PRO A 29 5.23 -5.32 3.31
N ASP A 30 4.53 -6.39 3.69
CA ASP A 30 5.15 -7.70 3.90
C ASP A 30 5.32 -8.40 2.55
N TYR A 31 6.57 -8.52 2.09
CA TYR A 31 6.89 -9.09 0.78
C TYR A 31 6.64 -10.61 0.70
N ASP A 32 6.59 -11.31 1.84
CA ASP A 32 6.24 -12.73 1.87
C ASP A 32 4.75 -12.95 1.54
N LEU A 33 3.92 -11.93 1.79
CA LEU A 33 2.48 -11.90 1.52
C LEU A 33 2.12 -11.23 0.18
N LEU A 34 3.10 -11.04 -0.72
CA LEU A 34 2.84 -10.55 -2.07
C LEU A 34 1.80 -11.44 -2.79
N THR A 35 0.74 -10.79 -3.26
CA THR A 35 -0.25 -11.46 -4.09
C THR A 35 0.34 -11.81 -5.46
N PRO A 36 -0.19 -12.83 -6.17
CA PRO A 36 0.31 -13.17 -7.50
C PRO A 36 0.28 -12.00 -8.47
N PHE A 37 -0.71 -11.11 -8.34
CA PHE A 37 -0.80 -9.89 -9.15
C PHE A 37 0.34 -8.93 -8.85
N LEU A 38 0.61 -8.63 -7.56
CA LEU A 38 1.67 -7.71 -7.18
C LEU A 38 3.07 -8.23 -7.55
N LYS A 39 3.30 -9.55 -7.45
CA LYS A 39 4.54 -10.18 -7.95
C LYS A 39 4.76 -9.90 -9.43
N ASN A 40 3.74 -10.18 -10.25
CA ASN A 40 3.80 -9.94 -11.69
C ASN A 40 3.91 -8.44 -12.02
N TYR A 41 3.25 -7.57 -11.25
CA TYR A 41 3.37 -6.13 -11.40
C TYR A 41 4.82 -5.66 -11.18
N MET A 42 5.48 -6.08 -10.09
CA MET A 42 6.88 -5.75 -9.83
C MET A 42 7.81 -6.23 -10.95
N GLU A 43 7.59 -7.46 -11.44
CA GLU A 43 8.38 -8.03 -12.54
C GLU A 43 8.26 -7.20 -13.83
N ILE A 44 7.04 -6.82 -14.22
CA ILE A 44 6.79 -5.99 -15.41
C ILE A 44 7.42 -4.61 -15.27
N MET A 45 7.32 -4.00 -14.08
CA MET A 45 7.86 -2.68 -13.84
C MET A 45 9.39 -2.68 -13.68
N GLY A 46 10.00 -3.85 -13.43
CA GLY A 46 11.42 -3.97 -13.11
C GLY A 46 11.77 -3.32 -11.78
N TRP A 47 10.88 -3.44 -10.79
CA TRP A 47 11.05 -2.83 -9.47
C TRP A 47 11.40 -3.86 -8.41
N ASP A 48 12.28 -3.47 -7.49
CA ASP A 48 12.73 -4.33 -6.39
C ASP A 48 11.81 -4.26 -5.17
N ASP A 49 10.94 -3.23 -5.08
CA ASP A 49 10.09 -2.97 -3.92
C ASP A 49 8.72 -2.33 -4.29
N LEU A 50 7.83 -2.22 -3.30
CA LEU A 50 6.52 -1.57 -3.39
C LEU A 50 6.40 -0.40 -2.39
N ASN A 51 7.50 0.29 -2.08
CA ASN A 51 7.49 1.33 -1.05
C ASN A 51 6.53 2.49 -1.38
N TRP A 52 6.30 2.79 -2.66
CA TRP A 52 5.32 3.81 -3.07
C TRP A 52 3.85 3.46 -2.69
N LEU A 53 3.57 2.21 -2.31
CA LEU A 53 2.28 1.72 -1.83
C LEU A 53 2.24 1.57 -0.29
N GLU A 54 3.27 2.01 0.44
CA GLU A 54 3.33 1.85 1.91
C GLU A 54 2.13 2.48 2.62
N ASP A 55 1.72 3.65 2.15
CA ASP A 55 0.62 4.48 2.68
C ASP A 55 -0.77 4.11 2.13
N VAL A 56 -0.89 2.93 1.50
CA VAL A 56 -2.15 2.40 0.96
C VAL A 56 -2.66 1.28 1.85
N HIS A 57 -3.88 1.43 2.34
CA HIS A 57 -4.44 0.56 3.37
C HIS A 57 -5.87 0.13 3.05
N MET A 58 -6.30 -1.01 3.60
CA MET A 58 -7.70 -1.35 3.66
C MET A 58 -8.33 -0.57 4.81
N GLY A 59 -9.45 0.08 4.55
CA GLY A 59 -10.30 0.69 5.55
C GLY A 59 -11.77 0.37 5.27
N PHE A 60 -12.66 1.09 5.94
CA PHE A 60 -14.10 0.93 5.78
C PHE A 60 -14.78 2.28 5.63
N GLU A 61 -15.63 2.41 4.62
CA GLU A 61 -16.49 3.57 4.38
C GLU A 61 -17.95 3.10 4.43
N ASP A 62 -18.75 3.69 5.33
CA ASP A 62 -20.17 3.34 5.52
C ASP A 62 -20.43 1.82 5.68
N GLY A 63 -19.54 1.13 6.40
CA GLY A 63 -19.62 -0.31 6.64
C GLY A 63 -19.13 -1.19 5.48
N HIS A 64 -18.74 -0.60 4.35
CA HIS A 64 -18.17 -1.31 3.20
C HIS A 64 -16.65 -1.21 3.18
N ALA A 65 -15.99 -2.28 2.78
CA ALA A 65 -14.54 -2.26 2.59
C ALA A 65 -14.15 -1.27 1.49
N ALA A 66 -13.10 -0.50 1.74
CA ALA A 66 -12.61 0.50 0.81
C ALA A 66 -11.08 0.63 0.93
N VAL A 67 -10.42 0.79 -0.21
CA VAL A 67 -9.01 1.13 -0.27
C VAL A 67 -8.86 2.60 0.09
N PHE A 68 -8.03 2.89 1.07
CA PHE A 68 -7.63 4.24 1.44
C PHE A 68 -6.22 4.52 0.91
N ASP A 69 -6.09 5.55 0.09
CA ASP A 69 -4.81 6.08 -0.37
C ASP A 69 -4.52 7.40 0.33
N ARG A 70 -3.56 7.38 1.27
CA ARG A 70 -3.20 8.56 2.05
C ARG A 70 -2.51 9.63 1.21
N ASN A 71 -1.83 9.28 0.12
CA ASN A 71 -1.10 10.24 -0.71
C ASN A 71 -2.03 11.29 -1.32
N ILE A 72 -3.24 10.88 -1.67
CA ILE A 72 -4.27 11.77 -2.24
C ILE A 72 -5.45 12.02 -1.29
N ASN A 73 -5.40 11.44 -0.08
CA ASN A 73 -6.50 11.43 0.88
C ASN A 73 -7.83 10.97 0.26
N GLY A 74 -7.78 9.84 -0.45
CA GLY A 74 -8.87 9.34 -1.29
C GLY A 74 -9.29 7.93 -0.92
N TRP A 75 -10.54 7.60 -1.26
CA TRP A 75 -11.15 6.29 -1.02
C TRP A 75 -11.61 5.65 -2.33
N VAL A 76 -11.38 4.35 -2.47
CA VAL A 76 -11.88 3.52 -3.57
C VAL A 76 -12.63 2.34 -3.00
N ARG A 77 -13.95 2.28 -3.22
CA ARG A 77 -14.79 1.20 -2.71
C ARG A 77 -14.41 -0.15 -3.30
N VAL A 78 -14.26 -1.15 -2.43
CA VAL A 78 -14.06 -2.55 -2.81
C VAL A 78 -15.44 -3.18 -3.07
N PRO A 79 -15.62 -3.92 -4.18
CA PRO A 79 -16.86 -4.64 -4.42
C PRO A 79 -17.16 -5.65 -3.29
N ASP A 80 -18.42 -5.72 -2.85
CA ASP A 80 -18.86 -6.62 -1.77
C ASP A 80 -18.68 -8.12 -2.11
N THR A 81 -18.39 -8.45 -3.37
CA THR A 81 -18.08 -9.81 -3.84
C THR A 81 -16.64 -10.25 -3.50
N ILE A 82 -15.78 -9.34 -3.07
CA ILE A 82 -14.42 -9.65 -2.65
C ILE A 82 -14.41 -9.91 -1.16
N GLU A 83 -13.99 -11.10 -0.77
CA GLU A 83 -13.76 -11.42 0.64
C GLU A 83 -12.48 -10.71 1.13
N VAL A 84 -12.63 -9.91 2.17
CA VAL A 84 -11.51 -9.22 2.82
C VAL A 84 -10.90 -10.19 3.85
N PRO A 85 -9.59 -10.51 3.77
CA PRO A 85 -8.93 -11.40 4.72
C PRO A 85 -9.03 -10.89 6.16
N GLU A 86 -8.84 -11.76 7.16
CA GLU A 86 -8.83 -11.32 8.57
C GLU A 86 -7.49 -10.68 8.99
N SER A 87 -6.37 -11.16 8.44
CA SER A 87 -5.02 -10.67 8.72
C SER A 87 -4.84 -9.24 8.20
N GLU A 88 -4.42 -8.31 9.07
CA GLU A 88 -4.21 -6.90 8.70
C GLU A 88 -3.21 -6.74 7.54
N GLN A 89 -2.11 -7.48 7.57
CA GLN A 89 -1.12 -7.44 6.47
C GLN A 89 -1.73 -7.92 5.15
N GLU A 90 -2.48 -9.02 5.16
CA GLU A 90 -3.15 -9.51 3.93
C GLU A 90 -4.21 -8.54 3.42
N LYS A 91 -4.97 -7.89 4.32
CA LYS A 91 -5.90 -6.80 3.95
C LYS A 91 -5.17 -5.66 3.26
N HIS A 92 -4.06 -5.21 3.81
CA HIS A 92 -3.27 -4.13 3.21
C HIS A 92 -2.66 -4.54 1.86
N MET A 93 -2.16 -5.77 1.73
CA MET A 93 -1.69 -6.28 0.43
C MET A 93 -2.81 -6.36 -0.61
N LEU A 94 -4.01 -6.78 -0.21
CA LEU A 94 -5.20 -6.74 -1.07
C LEU A 94 -5.55 -5.30 -1.47
N ALA A 95 -5.50 -4.35 -0.53
CA ALA A 95 -5.78 -2.95 -0.84
C ALA A 95 -4.81 -2.36 -1.88
N ARG A 96 -3.52 -2.68 -1.75
CA ARG A 96 -2.46 -2.31 -2.70
C ARG A 96 -2.71 -2.88 -4.09
N GLU A 97 -3.02 -4.18 -4.17
CA GLU A 97 -3.41 -4.82 -5.42
C GLU A 97 -4.64 -4.14 -6.06
N MET A 98 -5.66 -3.87 -5.25
CA MET A 98 -6.90 -3.25 -5.72
C MET A 98 -6.69 -1.83 -6.26
N LEU A 99 -5.83 -1.02 -5.61
CA LEU A 99 -5.47 0.30 -6.12
C LEU A 99 -4.79 0.20 -7.49
N VAL A 100 -3.79 -0.68 -7.62
CA VAL A 100 -3.05 -0.84 -8.88
C VAL A 100 -3.98 -1.33 -9.99
N LYS A 101 -4.84 -2.32 -9.71
CA LYS A 101 -5.86 -2.78 -10.67
C LYS A 101 -6.82 -1.68 -11.08
N PHE A 102 -7.26 -0.86 -10.13
CA PHE A 102 -8.15 0.27 -10.41
C PHE A 102 -7.46 1.30 -11.31
N GLN A 103 -6.21 1.67 -10.97
CA GLN A 103 -5.42 2.65 -11.74
C GLN A 103 -5.17 2.17 -13.17
N MET A 104 -4.86 0.88 -13.35
CA MET A 104 -4.61 0.26 -14.65
C MET A 104 -5.87 -0.14 -15.43
N SER A 105 -7.05 -0.05 -14.82
CA SER A 105 -8.29 -0.47 -15.46
C SER A 105 -8.61 0.39 -16.68
N ASP A 106 -9.05 -0.24 -17.76
CA ASP A 106 -9.63 0.46 -18.92
C ASP A 106 -10.86 1.32 -18.58
N ARG A 107 -11.48 1.05 -17.41
CA ARG A 107 -12.63 1.79 -16.88
C ARG A 107 -12.21 2.96 -15.97
N ASN A 108 -10.92 3.25 -15.85
CA ASN A 108 -10.45 4.38 -15.06
C ASN A 108 -11.04 5.70 -15.60
N PRO A 109 -11.71 6.53 -14.77
CA PRO A 109 -12.31 7.79 -15.20
C PRO A 109 -11.32 8.74 -15.89
N LEU A 110 -10.03 8.70 -15.52
CA LEU A 110 -9.00 9.52 -16.13
C LEU A 110 -8.77 9.17 -17.61
N ILE A 111 -9.00 7.93 -18.04
CA ILE A 111 -8.93 7.55 -19.45
C ILE A 111 -10.02 8.26 -20.25
N ALA A 112 -11.25 8.29 -19.71
CA ALA A 112 -12.36 9.01 -20.34
C ALA A 112 -12.11 10.52 -20.39
N LEU A 113 -11.62 11.11 -19.30
CA LEU A 113 -11.27 12.53 -19.25
C LEU A 113 -10.12 12.87 -20.21
N ASN A 114 -9.09 12.03 -20.29
CA ASN A 114 -7.98 12.22 -21.22
C ASN A 114 -8.47 12.24 -22.67
N LYS A 115 -9.35 11.31 -23.07
CA LYS A 115 -9.93 11.29 -24.42
C LYS A 115 -10.69 12.56 -24.79
N VAL A 116 -11.35 13.20 -23.82
CA VAL A 116 -12.15 14.41 -24.06
C VAL A 116 -11.31 15.69 -23.99
N TYR A 117 -10.33 15.76 -23.08
CA TYR A 117 -9.67 17.02 -22.71
C TYR A 117 -8.18 17.09 -23.04
N ARG A 118 -7.55 16.02 -23.56
CA ARG A 118 -6.12 16.04 -23.92
C ARG A 118 -5.87 17.06 -25.03
N LYS A 119 -4.97 18.01 -24.75
CA LYS A 119 -4.45 18.95 -25.76
C LYS A 119 -3.33 18.28 -26.56
N PHE A 120 -3.23 18.67 -27.84
CA PHE A 120 -2.32 18.10 -28.85
C PHE A 120 -0.84 18.21 -28.45
#